data_AF-A0A1F8VLD1-F1
#
_entry.id   AF-A0A1F8VLD1-F1
#
_cell.length_a   1.000
_cell.length_b   1.000
_cell.length_c   1.000
_cell.angle_alpha   90.00
_cell.angle_beta   90.00
_cell.angle_gamma   90.00
#
_symmetry.space_group_name_H-M   'P 1'
#
loop_
_entity.id
_entity.type
_entity.pdbx_description
1 polymer ?
#
loop_
_entity_poly.entity_id
_entity_poly.type
_entity_poly.pdbx_seq_one_letter_code
_entity_poly.pdbx_strand_id
1 'polypeptide(L)'
;MSLERGSLLSTLSRFTMVRVTTGFLFAAGIAYATSEANTVLNAVFSVDASSMPLARAFLVAALFLKLLWPAFVVLGIIAVISLLMVSAHLKWWVKDERFSTEYREFPLRTLLLAVAAIVVAAVYTKTMRQAFNEADLPEKAYRLAMQLDFNPSAYCLPTQAGQRYLFIGSNQDKVLIAPIPLGEATLQSFATAKSQGMPDFSLPPVHVVSCASSPT
;
A
#
# COMPACT_ATOMS: atom_id res chain seq x y z
N MET A 1 16.54 -16.13 -28.70
CA MET A 1 16.58 -14.85 -27.95
C MET A 1 15.91 -13.79 -28.81
N SER A 2 14.88 -13.09 -28.32
CA SER A 2 14.33 -11.86 -28.91
C SER A 2 13.39 -11.28 -27.85
N LEU A 3 13.75 -10.29 -27.01
CA LEU A 3 13.90 -8.84 -27.26
C LEU A 3 12.69 -8.14 -27.92
N GLU A 4 11.73 -8.86 -28.48
CA GLU A 4 10.61 -8.24 -29.23
C GLU A 4 9.56 -7.52 -28.36
N ARG A 5 9.39 -7.89 -27.08
CA ARG A 5 8.44 -7.18 -26.18
C ARG A 5 9.04 -6.06 -25.34
N GLY A 6 10.37 -5.96 -25.30
CA GLY A 6 11.02 -4.71 -24.88
C GLY A 6 10.76 -3.59 -25.87
N SER A 7 10.39 -3.91 -27.13
CA SER A 7 10.15 -2.91 -28.17
C SER A 7 8.94 -2.04 -27.90
N LEU A 8 7.80 -2.53 -27.40
CA LEU A 8 6.62 -1.67 -27.21
C LEU A 8 6.76 -0.68 -26.05
N LEU A 9 7.29 -1.09 -24.89
CA LEU A 9 7.52 -0.16 -23.77
C LEU A 9 8.69 0.79 -24.07
N SER A 10 9.74 0.33 -24.77
CA SER A 10 10.82 1.20 -25.23
C SER A 10 10.40 2.12 -26.38
N THR A 11 9.47 1.69 -27.24
CA THR A 11 8.90 2.49 -28.33
C THR A 11 7.90 3.51 -27.79
N LEU A 12 7.02 3.12 -26.85
CA LEU A 12 6.13 4.04 -26.15
C LEU A 12 6.93 5.06 -25.34
N SER A 13 7.94 4.62 -24.59
CA SER A 13 8.80 5.53 -23.84
C SER A 13 9.78 6.32 -24.72
N ARG A 14 9.95 6.01 -26.01
CA ARG A 14 10.68 6.90 -26.94
C ARG A 14 9.93 8.21 -27.19
N PHE A 15 8.60 8.21 -27.04
CA PHE A 15 7.81 9.41 -27.20
C PHE A 15 7.87 10.28 -25.94
N THR A 16 8.36 11.51 -26.08
CA THR A 16 8.47 12.49 -24.99
C THR A 16 7.14 12.71 -24.27
N MET A 17 6.02 12.76 -25.01
CA MET A 17 4.69 12.89 -24.42
C MET A 17 4.35 11.77 -23.45
N VAL A 18 4.66 10.51 -23.78
CA VAL A 18 4.35 9.37 -22.88
C VAL A 18 5.14 9.50 -21.59
N ARG A 19 6.43 9.86 -21.66
CA ARG A 19 7.26 10.08 -20.46
C ARG A 19 6.71 11.20 -19.58
N VAL A 20 6.34 12.33 -20.18
CA VAL A 20 5.77 13.48 -19.45
C VAL A 20 4.45 13.10 -18.80
N THR A 21 3.54 12.45 -19.53
CA THR A 21 2.25 12.03 -18.98
C THR A 21 2.42 11.00 -17.86
N THR A 22 3.29 10.00 -18.01
CA THR A 22 3.55 9.03 -16.95
C THR A 22 4.14 9.70 -15.71
N GLY A 23 5.11 10.62 -15.88
CA GLY A 23 5.67 11.38 -14.77
C GLY A 23 4.63 12.25 -14.06
N PHE A 24 3.77 12.92 -14.83
CA PHE A 24 2.68 13.73 -14.30
C PHE A 24 1.66 12.89 -13.52
N LEU A 25 1.21 11.76 -14.07
CA LEU A 25 0.29 10.84 -13.40
C LEU A 25 0.89 10.27 -12.12
N PHE A 26 2.19 9.95 -12.13
CA PHE A 26 2.89 9.48 -10.94
C PHE A 26 2.94 10.56 -9.85
N ALA A 27 3.31 11.79 -10.21
CA ALA A 27 3.33 12.92 -9.29
C ALA A 27 1.93 13.24 -8.75
N ALA A 28 0.91 13.25 -9.60
CA ALA A 28 -0.48 13.45 -9.22
C ALA A 28 -0.99 12.34 -8.28
N GLY A 29 -0.64 11.08 -8.55
CA GLY A 29 -0.98 9.95 -7.69
C GLY A 29 -0.33 10.04 -6.31
N ILE A 30 0.94 10.46 -6.23
CA ILE A 30 1.62 10.71 -4.94
C ILE A 30 0.96 11.88 -4.21
N ALA A 31 0.64 12.98 -4.89
CA ALA A 31 -0.02 14.12 -4.29
C ALA A 31 -1.40 13.74 -3.72
N TYR A 32 -2.18 12.96 -4.47
CA TYR A 32 -3.45 12.41 -4.01
C TYR A 32 -3.28 11.53 -2.76
N ALA A 33 -2.36 10.56 -2.80
CA ALA A 33 -2.09 9.68 -1.67
C ALA A 33 -1.58 10.46 -0.44
N THR A 34 -0.83 11.55 -0.65
CA THR A 34 -0.36 12.44 0.42
C THR A 34 -1.51 13.21 1.06
N SER A 35 -2.43 13.75 0.26
CA SER A 35 -3.62 14.42 0.76
C SER A 35 -4.47 13.48 1.61
N GLU A 36 -4.74 12.29 1.09
CA GLU A 36 -5.57 11.29 1.76
C GLU A 36 -4.91 10.80 3.06
N ALA A 37 -3.59 10.59 3.05
CA ALA A 37 -2.86 10.20 4.24
C ALA A 37 -2.91 11.25 5.35
N ASN A 38 -2.83 12.52 4.98
CA ASN A 38 -2.97 13.63 5.93
C ASN A 38 -4.38 13.65 6.52
N THR A 39 -5.43 13.48 5.70
CA THR A 39 -6.81 13.44 6.16
C THR A 39 -7.02 12.33 7.20
N VAL A 40 -6.51 11.12 6.94
CA VAL A 40 -6.64 9.98 7.87
C VAL A 40 -5.90 10.25 9.18
N LEU A 41 -4.65 10.70 9.13
CA LEU A 41 -3.86 10.95 10.35
C LEU A 41 -4.41 12.13 11.16
N ASN A 42 -4.83 13.20 10.49
CA ASN A 42 -5.44 14.37 11.15
C ASN A 42 -6.77 13.98 11.82
N ALA A 43 -7.58 13.12 11.20
CA ALA A 43 -8.82 12.63 11.79
C ALA A 43 -8.59 11.75 13.02
N VAL A 44 -7.51 10.96 13.04
CA VAL A 44 -7.16 10.05 14.15
C VAL A 44 -6.60 10.81 15.35
N PHE A 45 -5.65 11.72 15.13
CA PHE A 45 -4.90 12.34 16.23
C PHE A 45 -5.28 13.79 16.51
N SER A 46 -6.14 14.40 15.69
CA SER A 46 -6.53 15.83 15.80
C SER A 46 -5.36 16.82 15.78
N VAL A 47 -4.20 16.38 15.28
CA VAL A 47 -2.98 17.19 15.10
C VAL A 47 -2.48 17.03 13.68
N ASP A 48 -1.63 17.94 13.23
CA ASP A 48 -1.11 17.88 11.87
C ASP A 48 -0.22 16.65 11.65
N ALA A 49 -0.53 15.91 10.58
CA ALA A 49 0.17 14.71 10.13
C ALA A 49 1.66 14.93 9.85
N SER A 50 2.14 16.18 9.68
CA SER A 50 3.57 16.49 9.60
C SER A 50 4.34 16.06 10.85
N SER A 51 3.66 15.92 11.98
CA SER A 51 4.26 15.49 13.26
C SER A 51 4.57 13.98 13.28
N MET A 52 4.06 13.22 12.31
CA MET A 52 4.24 11.76 12.20
C MET A 52 4.83 11.38 10.82
N PRO A 53 6.08 11.78 10.54
CA PRO A 53 6.66 11.64 9.21
C PRO A 53 6.78 10.18 8.77
N LEU A 54 7.08 9.25 9.67
CA LEU A 54 7.34 7.86 9.31
C LEU A 54 6.02 7.13 9.00
N ALA A 55 5.02 7.24 9.88
CA ALA A 55 3.70 6.69 9.61
C ALA A 55 3.04 7.31 8.38
N ARG A 56 3.19 8.63 8.18
CA ARG A 56 2.71 9.31 6.95
C ARG A 56 3.35 8.71 5.70
N ALA A 57 4.67 8.51 5.67
CA ALA A 57 5.34 7.93 4.51
C ALA A 57 4.84 6.52 4.18
N PHE A 58 4.69 5.66 5.19
CA PHE A 58 4.14 4.31 5.00
C PHE A 58 2.69 4.36 4.52
N LEU A 59 1.86 5.25 5.07
CA LEU A 59 0.45 5.38 4.69
C LEU A 59 0.29 5.93 3.27
N VAL A 60 1.15 6.86 2.83
CA VAL A 60 1.20 7.34 1.45
C VAL A 60 1.56 6.21 0.49
N ALA A 61 2.59 5.42 0.79
CA ALA A 61 2.97 4.28 -0.04
C ALA A 61 1.83 3.26 -0.16
N ALA A 62 1.16 2.99 0.95
CA ALA A 62 -0.02 2.15 1.06
C ALA A 62 -1.20 2.64 0.19
N LEU A 63 -1.58 3.91 0.33
CA LEU A 63 -2.70 4.51 -0.41
C LEU A 63 -2.38 4.69 -1.89
N PHE A 64 -1.12 4.99 -2.23
CA PHE A 64 -0.65 5.00 -3.60
C PHE A 64 -0.75 3.61 -4.23
N LEU A 65 -0.41 2.56 -3.47
CA LEU A 65 -0.61 1.19 -3.93
C LEU A 65 -2.11 0.91 -4.12
N LYS A 66 -2.98 1.27 -3.17
CA LYS A 66 -4.45 1.17 -3.33
C LYS A 66 -4.92 1.85 -4.63
N LEU A 67 -4.38 3.02 -4.99
CA LEU A 67 -4.71 3.73 -6.22
C LEU A 67 -4.37 2.94 -7.49
N LEU A 68 -3.35 2.08 -7.46
CA LEU A 68 -2.96 1.21 -8.58
C LEU A 68 -3.86 -0.01 -8.76
N TRP A 69 -4.83 -0.24 -7.86
CA TRP A 69 -5.75 -1.37 -7.94
C TRP A 69 -6.38 -1.62 -9.33
N PRO A 70 -6.92 -0.61 -10.03
CA PRO A 70 -7.54 -0.83 -11.34
C PRO A 70 -6.55 -1.38 -12.37
N ALA A 71 -5.27 -0.99 -12.30
CA ALA A 71 -4.25 -1.47 -13.22
C ALA A 71 -3.98 -2.97 -13.05
N PHE A 72 -3.99 -3.48 -11.81
CA PHE A 72 -3.85 -4.90 -11.54
C PHE A 72 -5.07 -5.72 -11.96
N VAL A 73 -6.28 -5.15 -11.90
CA VAL A 73 -7.50 -5.78 -12.45
C VAL A 73 -7.39 -5.92 -13.97
N VAL A 74 -6.97 -4.87 -14.68
CA VAL A 74 -6.74 -4.91 -16.14
C VAL A 74 -5.68 -5.94 -16.49
N LEU A 75 -4.58 -6.00 -15.73
CA LEU A 75 -3.53 -7.01 -15.91
C LEU A 75 -4.08 -8.43 -15.74
N GLY A 76 -4.97 -8.66 -14.77
CA GLY A 76 -5.69 -9.91 -14.59
C GLY A 76 -6.55 -10.29 -15.80
N ILE A 77 -7.32 -9.33 -16.35
CA ILE A 77 -8.17 -9.55 -17.53
C ILE A 77 -7.32 -9.95 -18.74
N ILE A 78 -6.22 -9.23 -19.01
CA ILE A 78 -5.29 -9.52 -20.11
C ILE A 78 -4.70 -10.93 -19.95
N ALA A 79 -4.38 -11.35 -18.72
CA ALA A 79 -3.87 -12.68 -18.44
C ALA A 79 -4.91 -13.77 -18.74
N VAL A 80 -6.17 -13.57 -18.37
CA VAL A 80 -7.27 -14.51 -18.69
C VAL A 80 -7.47 -14.62 -20.19
N ILE A 81 -7.49 -13.51 -20.93
CA ILE A 81 -7.60 -13.51 -22.40
C ILE A 81 -6.43 -14.30 -23.02
N SER A 82 -5.21 -14.08 -22.52
CA SER A 82 -4.02 -14.80 -22.98
C SER A 82 -4.13 -16.30 -22.73
N LEU A 83 -4.71 -16.71 -21.59
CA LEU A 83 -4.91 -18.11 -21.24
C LEU A 83 -6.00 -18.77 -22.10
N LEU A 84 -7.08 -18.04 -22.41
CA LEU A 84 -8.11 -18.49 -23.35
C LEU A 84 -7.54 -18.75 -24.75
N MET A 85 -6.69 -17.83 -25.25
CA MET A 85 -6.01 -17.99 -26.54
C MET A 85 -5.12 -19.23 -26.57
N VAL A 86 -4.34 -19.48 -25.52
CA VAL A 86 -3.51 -20.70 -25.41
C VAL A 86 -4.38 -21.95 -25.34
N SER A 87 -5.48 -21.93 -24.59
CA SER A 87 -6.40 -23.08 -24.47
C SER A 87 -7.11 -23.41 -25.79
N ALA A 88 -7.48 -22.38 -26.57
CA ALA A 88 -8.07 -22.55 -27.89
C ALA A 88 -7.05 -23.16 -28.86
N HIS A 89 -5.80 -22.71 -28.79
CA HIS A 89 -4.72 -23.27 -29.60
C HIS A 89 -4.46 -24.74 -29.27
N LEU A 90 -4.45 -25.10 -27.98
CA LEU A 90 -4.26 -26.47 -27.53
C LEU A 90 -5.42 -27.39 -27.95
N LYS A 91 -6.67 -26.92 -27.86
CA LYS A 91 -7.85 -27.68 -28.33
C LYS A 91 -7.81 -27.91 -29.83
N TRP A 92 -7.38 -26.91 -30.61
CA TRP A 92 -7.22 -27.04 -32.05
C TRP A 92 -6.14 -28.07 -32.40
N TRP A 93 -5.03 -28.07 -31.66
CA TRP A 93 -3.94 -29.03 -31.81
C TRP A 93 -4.34 -30.48 -31.53
N VAL A 94 -5.13 -30.72 -30.49
CA VAL A 94 -5.62 -32.07 -30.13
C VAL A 94 -6.66 -32.61 -31.12
N LYS A 95 -7.38 -31.73 -31.82
CA LYS A 95 -8.47 -32.11 -32.73
C LYS A 95 -7.99 -32.40 -34.16
N ASP A 96 -6.79 -31.98 -34.52
CA ASP A 96 -6.26 -32.11 -35.88
C ASP A 96 -5.15 -33.17 -35.94
N GLU A 97 -5.53 -34.44 -36.15
CA GLU A 97 -4.61 -35.56 -36.34
C GLU A 97 -3.81 -35.51 -37.66
N ARG A 98 -4.01 -34.49 -38.51
CA ARG A 98 -3.57 -34.51 -39.92
C ARG A 98 -2.38 -33.62 -40.31
N PHE A 99 -1.68 -32.96 -39.39
CA PHE A 99 -0.52 -32.13 -39.76
C PHE A 99 0.66 -32.31 -38.81
N SER A 100 1.53 -33.27 -39.14
CA SER A 100 2.72 -33.65 -38.37
C SER A 100 4.04 -33.03 -38.87
N THR A 101 4.02 -32.02 -39.75
CA THR A 101 5.25 -31.58 -40.44
C THR A 101 5.68 -30.12 -40.19
N GLU A 102 4.89 -29.28 -39.52
CA GLU A 102 5.38 -27.98 -39.04
C GLU A 102 5.61 -28.04 -37.52
N TYR A 103 6.87 -27.96 -37.11
CA TYR A 103 7.28 -27.77 -35.71
C TYR A 103 6.74 -26.41 -35.21
N ARG A 104 5.49 -26.40 -34.77
CA ARG A 104 4.89 -25.23 -34.11
C ARG A 104 5.20 -25.33 -32.62
N GLU A 105 6.15 -24.53 -32.15
CA GLU A 105 6.54 -24.51 -30.74
C GLU A 105 5.33 -24.19 -29.84
N PHE A 106 5.08 -25.02 -28.82
CA PHE A 106 4.05 -24.74 -27.82
C PHE A 106 4.34 -23.38 -27.17
N PRO A 107 3.33 -22.48 -27.02
CA PRO A 107 3.54 -21.11 -26.52
C PRO A 107 3.76 -21.07 -25.00
N LEU A 108 4.76 -21.79 -24.49
CA LEU A 108 5.18 -21.87 -23.09
C LEU A 108 5.37 -20.49 -22.47
N ARG A 109 5.94 -19.54 -23.22
CA ARG A 109 6.19 -18.17 -22.76
C ARG A 109 4.89 -17.44 -22.43
N THR A 110 3.88 -17.57 -23.28
CA THR A 110 2.57 -16.93 -23.08
C THR A 110 1.82 -17.57 -21.92
N LEU A 111 1.92 -18.90 -21.78
CA LEU A 111 1.35 -19.62 -20.65
C LEU A 111 2.00 -19.20 -19.32
N LEU A 112 3.33 -19.22 -19.24
CA LEU A 112 4.07 -18.81 -18.04
C LEU A 112 3.77 -17.36 -17.65
N LEU A 113 3.72 -16.45 -18.64
CA LEU A 113 3.38 -15.05 -18.40
C LEU A 113 1.94 -14.89 -17.89
N ALA A 114 0.98 -15.60 -18.48
CA ALA A 114 -0.41 -15.56 -18.04
C ALA A 114 -0.56 -16.08 -16.61
N VAL A 115 0.08 -17.20 -16.28
CA VAL A 115 0.08 -17.77 -14.93
C VAL A 115 0.74 -16.81 -13.94
N ALA A 116 1.91 -16.26 -14.25
CA ALA A 116 2.59 -15.30 -13.39
C ALA A 116 1.75 -14.04 -13.17
N ALA A 117 1.12 -13.51 -14.23
CA ALA A 117 0.24 -12.34 -14.14
C ALA A 117 -1.00 -12.61 -13.28
N ILE A 118 -1.61 -13.80 -13.40
CA ILE A 118 -2.73 -14.22 -12.54
C ILE A 118 -2.28 -14.32 -11.09
N VAL A 119 -1.13 -14.94 -10.81
CA VAL A 119 -0.60 -15.08 -9.45
C VAL A 119 -0.33 -13.70 -8.84
N VAL A 120 0.35 -12.81 -9.56
CA VAL A 120 0.62 -11.45 -9.11
C VAL A 120 -0.67 -10.69 -8.86
N ALA A 121 -1.63 -10.71 -9.79
CA ALA A 121 -2.91 -10.05 -9.63
C ALA A 121 -3.71 -10.62 -8.46
N ALA A 122 -3.70 -11.94 -8.25
CA ALA A 122 -4.42 -12.60 -7.16
C ALA A 122 -3.80 -12.28 -5.79
N VAL A 123 -2.48 -12.36 -5.66
CA VAL A 123 -1.75 -11.99 -4.43
C VAL A 123 -2.01 -10.53 -4.12
N TYR A 124 -1.83 -9.65 -5.10
CA TYR A 124 -2.10 -8.23 -4.95
C TYR A 124 -3.53 -7.96 -4.50
N THR A 125 -4.50 -8.60 -5.16
CA THR A 125 -5.93 -8.44 -4.88
C THR A 125 -6.24 -8.85 -3.44
N LYS A 126 -5.71 -10.00 -3.02
CA LYS A 126 -5.87 -10.53 -1.67
C LYS A 126 -5.23 -9.59 -0.64
N THR A 127 -3.99 -9.16 -0.87
CA THR A 127 -3.27 -8.25 0.02
C THR A 127 -3.99 -6.92 0.16
N MET A 128 -4.41 -6.28 -0.93
CA MET A 128 -5.10 -4.98 -0.84
C MET A 128 -6.46 -5.10 -0.14
N ARG A 129 -7.23 -6.18 -0.37
CA ARG A 129 -8.50 -6.40 0.34
C ARG A 129 -8.32 -6.64 1.84
N GLN A 130 -7.24 -7.32 2.24
CA GLN A 130 -6.95 -7.59 3.66
C GLN A 130 -6.30 -6.38 4.35
N ALA A 131 -5.41 -5.68 3.65
CA ALA A 131 -4.65 -4.56 4.19
C ALA A 131 -5.48 -3.27 4.24
N PHE A 132 -6.34 -3.00 3.24
CA PHE A 132 -7.02 -1.70 3.06
C PHE A 132 -8.55 -1.76 3.06
N ASN A 133 -9.12 -2.48 4.02
CA ASN A 133 -10.54 -2.33 4.33
C ASN A 133 -10.80 -0.93 4.91
N GLU A 134 -11.74 -0.18 4.34
CA GLU A 134 -11.93 1.26 4.66
C GLU A 134 -12.37 1.49 6.10
N ALA A 135 -13.15 0.55 6.66
CA ALA A 135 -13.58 0.60 8.05
C ALA A 135 -12.41 0.51 9.05
N ASP A 136 -11.30 -0.13 8.65
CA ASP A 136 -10.17 -0.44 9.54
C ASP A 136 -9.00 0.53 9.35
N LEU A 137 -9.06 1.40 8.33
CA LEU A 137 -7.96 2.28 7.95
C LEU A 137 -7.53 3.24 9.09
N PRO A 138 -8.43 3.88 9.86
CA PRO A 138 -8.06 4.77 10.94
C PRO A 138 -7.35 4.03 12.09
N GLU A 139 -7.84 2.84 12.45
CA GLU A 139 -7.22 2.01 13.49
C GLU A 139 -5.81 1.57 13.08
N LYS A 140 -5.65 1.14 11.83
CA LYS A 140 -4.35 0.75 11.28
C LYS A 140 -3.39 1.94 11.26
N ALA A 141 -3.86 3.13 10.88
CA ALA A 141 -3.06 4.36 10.93
C ALA A 141 -2.62 4.69 12.36
N TYR A 142 -3.52 4.56 13.34
CA TYR A 142 -3.21 4.75 14.76
C TYR A 142 -2.12 3.80 15.25
N ARG A 143 -2.29 2.49 15.02
CA ARG A 143 -1.32 1.46 15.41
C ARG A 143 0.04 1.63 14.73
N LEU A 144 0.03 2.09 13.48
CA LEU A 144 1.23 2.36 12.69
C LEU A 144 2.02 3.55 13.27
N ALA A 145 1.36 4.67 13.52
CA ALA A 145 1.97 5.84 14.16
C ALA A 145 2.54 5.49 15.54
N MET A 146 1.81 4.70 16.33
CA MET A 146 2.24 4.29 17.67
C MET A 146 3.54 3.47 17.67
N GLN A 147 3.79 2.68 16.62
CA GLN A 147 5.03 1.91 16.49
C GLN A 147 6.21 2.73 15.98
N LEU A 148 5.94 3.70 15.09
CA LEU A 148 6.95 4.31 14.26
C LEU A 148 7.39 5.69 14.75
N ASP A 149 6.44 6.53 15.17
CA ASP A 149 6.70 7.93 15.51
C ASP A 149 6.62 8.19 17.03
N PHE A 150 5.91 7.34 17.78
CA PHE A 150 5.74 7.53 19.22
C PHE A 150 6.86 6.90 20.08
N ASN A 151 7.36 7.70 21.02
CA ASN A 151 8.38 7.30 21.99
C ASN A 151 7.79 6.67 23.26
N PRO A 152 8.53 5.76 23.92
CA PRO A 152 8.11 5.15 25.19
C PRO A 152 8.22 6.10 26.39
N SER A 153 8.97 7.19 26.27
CA SER A 153 9.15 8.19 27.33
C SER A 153 9.16 9.60 26.77
N ALA A 154 8.83 10.57 27.62
CA ALA A 154 8.98 11.99 27.34
C ALA A 154 9.92 12.62 28.38
N TYR A 155 10.75 13.59 27.97
CA TYR A 155 11.69 14.23 28.90
C TYR A 155 10.98 15.15 29.93
N CYS A 156 9.80 15.66 29.59
CA CYS A 156 9.05 16.64 30.37
C CYS A 156 7.92 16.05 31.21
N LEU A 157 7.69 14.74 31.13
CA LEU A 157 6.62 14.06 31.87
C LEU A 157 7.17 12.79 32.50
N PRO A 158 6.73 12.43 33.71
CA PRO A 158 7.06 11.14 34.28
C PRO A 158 6.48 10.02 33.40
N THR A 159 7.29 9.02 33.09
CA THR A 159 6.88 7.87 32.27
C THR A 159 5.74 7.13 32.95
N GLN A 160 4.58 7.05 32.28
CA GLN A 160 3.44 6.27 32.75
C GLN A 160 3.32 4.97 31.96
N ALA A 161 3.08 3.86 32.66
CA ALA A 161 2.83 2.57 32.01
C ALA A 161 1.55 2.62 31.16
N GLY A 162 1.60 2.08 29.95
CA GLY A 162 0.44 2.06 29.05
C GLY A 162 0.25 3.32 28.19
N GLN A 163 1.17 4.28 28.26
CA GLN A 163 1.15 5.49 27.43
C GLN A 163 2.37 5.59 26.53
N ARG A 164 2.22 6.38 25.47
CA ARG A 164 3.22 6.69 24.48
C ARG A 164 3.16 8.17 24.17
N TYR A 165 4.31 8.73 23.81
CA TYR A 165 4.51 10.17 23.72
C TYR A 165 5.00 10.55 22.32
N LEU A 166 4.35 11.53 21.70
CA LEU A 166 4.80 12.12 20.44
C LEU A 166 5.07 13.61 20.65
N PHE A 167 6.25 14.07 20.28
CA PHE A 167 6.61 15.48 20.35
C PHE A 167 6.09 16.23 19.13
N ILE A 168 5.46 17.37 19.35
CA ILE A 168 4.82 18.21 18.34
C ILE A 168 5.40 19.63 18.44
N GLY A 169 5.52 20.29 17.29
CA GLY A 169 6.00 21.66 17.17
C GLY A 169 7.45 21.72 16.73
N SER A 170 7.84 22.84 16.10
CA SER A 170 9.22 23.07 15.62
C SER A 170 10.25 22.98 16.75
N ASN A 171 9.82 23.31 17.97
CA ASN A 171 10.65 23.33 19.16
C ASN A 171 10.46 22.08 20.04
N GLN A 172 9.63 21.11 19.61
CA GLN A 172 9.30 19.90 20.39
C GLN A 172 8.82 20.23 21.83
N ASP A 173 8.09 21.33 21.97
CA ASP A 173 7.62 21.92 23.21
C ASP A 173 6.23 21.44 23.61
N LYS A 174 5.57 20.64 22.76
CA LYS A 174 4.27 20.03 23.02
C LYS A 174 4.39 18.52 22.91
N VAL A 175 3.71 17.80 23.79
CA VAL A 175 3.68 16.34 23.79
C VAL A 175 2.25 15.86 23.68
N LEU A 176 2.02 15.03 22.68
CA LEU A 176 0.83 14.25 22.50
C LEU A 176 0.96 12.96 23.32
N ILE A 177 -0.01 12.73 24.20
CA ILE A 177 -0.10 11.52 25.01
C ILE A 177 -1.21 10.67 24.43
N ALA A 178 -0.87 9.43 24.06
CA ALA A 178 -1.83 8.47 23.54
C ALA A 178 -1.65 7.11 24.25
N PRO A 179 -2.75 6.39 24.55
CA PRO A 179 -2.67 5.08 25.18
C PRO A 179 -2.24 4.00 24.19
N ILE A 180 -1.47 3.03 24.67
CA ILE A 180 -1.06 1.88 23.85
C ILE A 180 -2.31 1.08 23.47
N PRO A 181 -2.55 0.81 22.17
CA PRO A 181 -3.68 0.00 21.76
C PRO A 181 -3.58 -1.43 22.31
N LEU A 182 -4.72 -2.03 22.65
CA LEU A 182 -4.79 -3.44 23.07
C LEU A 182 -4.45 -4.34 21.87
N GLY A 183 -3.41 -5.18 22.01
CA GLY A 183 -2.94 -6.14 21.00
C GLY A 183 -1.58 -5.80 20.38
N GLU A 184 -0.87 -6.82 19.90
CA GLU A 184 0.46 -6.63 19.31
C GLU A 184 0.39 -5.85 17.99
N ALA A 185 0.95 -4.65 18.02
CA ALA A 185 1.16 -3.83 16.86
C ALA A 185 2.57 -4.15 16.32
N THR A 186 2.65 -5.00 15.29
CA THR A 186 3.87 -5.23 14.51
C THR A 186 3.63 -4.77 13.07
N LEU A 187 4.69 -4.39 12.36
CA LEU A 187 4.58 -4.01 10.93
C LEU A 187 3.99 -5.13 10.08
N GLN A 188 4.21 -6.39 10.47
CA GLN A 188 3.59 -7.55 9.82
C GLN A 188 2.09 -7.64 10.11
N SER A 189 1.64 -7.26 11.31
CA SER A 189 0.22 -7.21 11.64
C SER A 189 -0.52 -6.10 10.90
N PHE A 190 0.13 -5.00 10.50
CA PHE A 190 -0.50 -3.99 9.63
C PHE A 190 -0.99 -4.57 8.28
N ALA A 191 -0.18 -5.44 7.66
CA ALA A 191 -0.48 -6.04 6.36
C ALA A 191 -1.39 -7.29 6.44
N THR A 192 -1.30 -8.04 7.55
CA THR A 192 -1.93 -9.37 7.67
C THR A 192 -3.08 -9.43 8.68
N ALA A 193 -3.15 -8.51 9.64
CA ALA A 193 -4.24 -8.51 10.59
C ALA A 193 -5.52 -8.07 9.88
N LYS A 194 -6.44 -9.04 9.75
CA LYS A 194 -7.86 -8.74 9.74
C LYS A 194 -8.10 -7.95 11.03
N SER A 195 -8.61 -6.71 10.94
CA SER A 195 -9.00 -6.01 12.15
C SER A 195 -9.92 -6.99 12.88
N GLN A 196 -9.55 -7.34 14.11
CA GLN A 196 -10.49 -8.00 14.98
C GLN A 196 -11.47 -6.89 15.26
N GLY A 197 -12.50 -6.74 14.42
CA GLY A 197 -13.48 -5.68 14.50
C GLY A 197 -13.86 -5.51 15.95
N MET A 198 -13.23 -4.54 16.59
CA MET A 198 -13.35 -4.33 18.01
C MET A 198 -14.56 -3.42 18.10
N PRO A 199 -15.67 -3.88 18.66
CA PRO A 199 -16.95 -3.18 18.53
C PRO A 199 -16.94 -1.77 19.15
N ASP A 200 -15.88 -1.37 19.85
CA ASP A 200 -15.71 -0.07 20.50
C ASP A 200 -14.27 0.48 20.39
N PHE A 201 -13.59 0.45 19.24
CA PHE A 201 -12.46 1.38 19.05
C PHE A 201 -12.99 2.80 18.82
N SER A 202 -13.53 3.38 19.90
CA SER A 202 -13.54 4.83 20.02
C SER A 202 -12.09 5.28 20.06
N LEU A 203 -11.72 6.17 19.14
CA LEU A 203 -10.38 6.76 19.12
C LEU A 203 -10.08 7.24 20.55
N PRO A 204 -9.03 6.71 21.20
CA PRO A 204 -8.77 7.06 22.58
C PRO A 204 -8.52 8.57 22.67
N PRO A 205 -9.01 9.23 23.73
CA PRO A 205 -8.81 10.67 23.89
C PRO A 205 -7.31 10.95 23.89
N VAL A 206 -6.90 11.78 22.95
CA VAL A 206 -5.51 12.20 22.82
C VAL A 206 -5.35 13.53 23.56
N HIS A 207 -4.34 13.63 24.42
CA HIS A 207 -4.11 14.82 25.21
C HIS A 207 -2.82 15.51 24.78
N VAL A 208 -2.87 16.84 24.59
CA VAL A 208 -1.70 17.66 24.28
C VAL A 208 -1.28 18.41 25.54
N VAL A 209 -0.03 18.23 25.97
CA VAL A 209 0.56 18.93 27.12
C VAL A 209 1.72 19.79 26.62
N SER A 210 1.83 21.03 27.10
CA SER A 210 2.98 21.88 26.83
C SER A 210 4.09 21.58 27.83
N CYS A 211 5.26 21.24 27.32
CA CYS A 211 6.50 21.17 28.08
C CYS A 211 7.05 22.59 28.19
N ALA A 212 6.39 23.41 29.03
CA ALA A 212 6.96 24.68 29.43
C ALA A 212 8.34 24.40 30.04
N SER A 213 9.37 25.13 29.60
CA SER A 213 10.71 25.06 30.15
C SER A 213 10.63 25.01 31.67
N SER A 214 10.98 23.87 32.26
CA SER A 214 11.08 23.76 33.71
C SER A 214 11.94 24.92 34.18
N PRO A 215 11.45 25.81 35.07
CA PRO A 215 12.36 26.71 35.74
C PRO A 215 13.32 25.81 36.53
N THR A 216 14.59 25.95 36.20
CA THR A 216 15.74 25.39 36.90
C THR A 216 15.68 25.66 38.39
#